data_AF-A0A7W8CAN7-F1
#
_entry.id   AF-A0A7W8CAN7-F1
#
_cell.length_a   1.000
_cell.length_b   1.000
_cell.length_c   1.000
_cell.angle_alpha   90.00
_cell.angle_beta   90.00
_cell.angle_gamma   90.00
#
_symmetry.space_group_name_H-M   'P 1'
#
loop_
_entity.id
_entity.type
_entity.pdbx_description
1 polymer ?
#
loop_
_entity_poly.entity_id
_entity_poly.type
_entity_poly.pdbx_seq_one_letter_code
_entity_poly.pdbx_strand_id
1 'polypeptide(L)' 'GYCLRAPAQGSCPYANICEHCPSFHTDATHLGILAAQRLDAQDLATDAEQRGWIDEADRHRKLIARLDTLIAQSAPA' A
#
# COMPACT_ATOMS: atom_id res chain seq x y z
N GLY A 1 -4.64 4.61 -5.51
CA GLY A 1 -4.25 4.12 -6.83
C GLY A 1 -5.46 3.59 -7.56
N TYR A 2 -5.30 3.23 -8.83
CA TYR A 2 -6.36 2.73 -9.69
C TYR A 2 -5.90 1.49 -10.46
N CYS A 3 -6.86 0.67 -10.86
CA CYS A 3 -6.61 -0.48 -11.71
C CYS A 3 -6.73 -0.08 -13.18
N LEU A 4 -5.76 -0.45 -14.03
CA LEU A 4 -5.85 -0.26 -15.47
C LEU A 4 -6.80 -1.24 -16.17
N ARG A 5 -7.38 -2.20 -15.45
CA ARG A 5 -8.35 -3.13 -16.01
C ARG A 5 -9.59 -2.36 -16.47
N ALA A 6 -9.93 -2.49 -17.76
CA ALA A 6 -11.11 -1.84 -18.32
C ALA A 6 -12.40 -2.54 -17.85
N PRO A 7 -13.53 -1.82 -17.70
CA PRO A 7 -14.81 -2.41 -17.30
C PRO A 7 -15.26 -3.59 -18.16
N ALA A 8 -14.97 -3.57 -19.47
CA ALA A 8 -15.30 -4.66 -20.41
C ALA A 8 -14.62 -5.99 -20.07
N GLN A 9 -13.54 -5.97 -19.28
CA GLN A 9 -12.85 -7.18 -18.82
C GLN A 9 -13.55 -7.81 -17.60
N GLY A 10 -14.62 -7.21 -17.08
CA GLY A 10 -15.32 -7.68 -15.89
C GLY A 10 -14.51 -7.53 -14.60
N SER A 11 -15.12 -7.92 -13.47
CA SER A 11 -14.51 -7.81 -12.15
C SER A 11 -13.22 -8.63 -12.05
N CYS A 12 -12.23 -8.10 -11.33
CA CYS A 12 -11.00 -8.83 -11.03
C CYS A 12 -11.28 -9.94 -10.02
N PRO A 13 -10.90 -11.21 -10.29
CA PRO A 13 -11.06 -12.31 -9.32
C PRO A 13 -10.17 -12.16 -8.08
N TYR A 14 -9.16 -11.29 -8.14
CA TYR A 14 -8.18 -11.03 -7.09
C TYR A 14 -8.19 -9.55 -6.63
N ALA A 15 -9.36 -8.91 -6.64
CA ALA A 15 -9.49 -7.49 -6.29
C ALA A 15 -9.01 -7.15 -4.87
N ASN A 16 -8.88 -8.15 -3.99
CA ASN A 16 -8.39 -8.00 -2.62
C ASN A 16 -6.87 -7.91 -2.48
N ILE A 17 -6.11 -8.09 -3.56
CA ILE A 17 -4.63 -7.98 -3.58
C ILE A 17 -4.16 -6.97 -4.63
N CYS A 18 -4.98 -5.97 -4.96
CA CYS A 18 -4.72 -5.03 -6.05
C CYS A 18 -3.36 -4.35 -5.91
N GLU A 19 -2.95 -4.00 -4.69
CA GLU A 19 -1.67 -3.34 -4.43
C GLU A 19 -0.48 -4.18 -4.88
N HIS A 20 -0.63 -5.51 -5.00
CA HIS A 20 0.35 -6.49 -5.52
C HIS A 20 0.30 -6.70 -7.03
N CYS A 21 -0.73 -6.19 -7.70
CA CYS A 21 -0.97 -6.45 -9.11
C CYS A 21 -0.15 -5.51 -10.01
N PRO A 22 0.49 -6.00 -11.09
CA PRO A 22 1.14 -5.14 -12.08
C PRO A 22 0.19 -4.13 -12.76
N SER A 23 -1.12 -4.36 -12.73
CA SER A 23 -2.13 -3.44 -13.28
C SER A 23 -2.58 -2.35 -12.30
N PHE A 24 -2.04 -2.32 -11.08
CA PHE A 24 -2.28 -1.25 -10.12
C PHE A 24 -1.30 -0.12 -10.33
N HIS A 25 -1.84 1.08 -10.50
CA HIS A 25 -1.07 2.30 -10.71
C HIS A 25 -1.44 3.35 -9.68
N THR A 26 -0.49 4.25 -9.45
CA THR A 26 -0.63 5.42 -8.59
C THR A 26 0.11 6.56 -9.28
N ASP A 27 -0.21 7.78 -8.87
CA ASP A 27 0.36 9.01 -9.41
C ASP A 27 0.49 10.05 -8.30
N ALA A 28 0.98 11.24 -8.66
CA ALA A 28 1.20 12.33 -7.71
C ALA A 28 -0.06 12.74 -6.92
N THR A 29 -1.26 12.55 -7.48
CA THR A 29 -2.53 12.89 -6.79
C THR A 29 -2.80 11.99 -5.58
N HIS A 30 -2.19 10.80 -5.56
CA HIS A 30 -2.33 9.82 -4.49
C HIS A 30 -1.30 9.96 -3.37
N LEU A 31 -0.26 10.80 -3.54
CA LEU A 31 0.84 10.92 -2.58
C LEU A 31 0.37 11.22 -1.16
N GLY A 32 -0.61 12.10 -0.99
CA GLY A 32 -1.15 12.44 0.34
C GLY A 32 -1.78 11.23 1.04
N ILE A 33 -2.53 10.41 0.30
CA ILE A 33 -3.16 9.20 0.84
C ILE A 33 -2.10 8.14 1.17
N LEU A 34 -1.12 7.95 0.28
CA LEU A 34 -0.03 7.00 0.51
C LEU A 34 0.82 7.38 1.73
N ALA A 35 1.11 8.68 1.89
CA ALA A 35 1.85 9.19 3.05
C ALA A 35 1.07 9.00 4.36
N ALA A 36 -0.23 9.27 4.37
CA ALA A 36 -1.08 9.01 5.54
C ALA A 36 -1.09 7.52 5.92
N GLN A 37 -1.31 6.63 4.94
CA GLN A 37 -1.27 5.18 5.18
C GLN A 37 0.08 4.69 5.71
N ARG A 38 1.18 5.30 5.27
CA ARG A 38 2.52 4.96 5.73
C ARG A 38 2.70 5.32 7.21
N LEU A 39 2.20 6.49 7.62
CA LEU A 39 2.23 6.92 9.02
C LEU A 39 1.36 6.01 9.89
N ASP A 40 0.13 5.72 9.46
CA ASP A 40 -0.77 4.82 10.18
C ASP A 40 -0.14 3.42 10.35
N ALA A 41 0.49 2.88 9.30
CA ALA A 41 1.16 1.58 9.36
C ALA A 41 2.37 1.60 10.32
N GLN A 42 3.05 2.74 10.46
CA GLN A 42 4.15 2.89 11.40
C GLN A 42 3.67 2.94 12.86
N ASP A 43 2.56 3.62 13.12
CA ASP A 43 1.94 3.63 14.44
C ASP A 43 1.45 2.22 14.83
N LEU A 44 0.84 1.50 13.89
CA LEU A 44 0.40 0.12 14.10
C LEU A 44 1.56 -0.86 14.30
N ALA A 45 2.67 -0.72 13.57
CA ALA A 45 3.86 -1.51 13.79
C ALA A 45 4.39 -1.30 15.23
N THR A 46 4.46 -0.04 15.66
CA THR A 46 4.94 0.32 17.01
C THR A 46 4.03 -0.24 18.10
N ASP A 47 2.70 -0.13 17.96
CA ASP A 47 1.74 -0.71 18.91
C ASP A 47 1.84 -2.24 18.97
N ALA A 48 1.95 -2.91 17.82
CA ALA A 48 2.12 -4.36 17.75
C ALA A 48 3.41 -4.82 18.44
N GLU A 49 4.52 -4.11 18.24
CA GLU A 49 5.80 -4.39 18.93
C GLU A 49 5.68 -4.25 20.45
N GLN A 50 5.07 -3.17 20.93
CA GLN A 50 4.87 -2.91 22.36
C GLN A 50 4.02 -4.00 23.04
N ARG A 51 3.10 -4.61 22.28
CA ARG A 51 2.25 -5.73 22.75
C ARG A 51 2.89 -7.10 22.58
N GLY A 52 4.08 -7.19 21.98
CA GLY A 52 4.76 -8.45 21.68
C GLY A 52 4.18 -9.23 20.50
N TRP A 53 3.35 -8.60 19.66
CA TRP A 53 2.78 -9.20 18.45
C TRP A 53 3.75 -9.07 17.27
N ILE A 54 4.89 -9.76 17.37
CA ILE A 54 6.02 -9.55 16.46
C ILE A 54 5.66 -9.87 15.01
N ASP A 55 4.88 -10.92 14.75
CA ASP A 55 4.45 -11.26 13.38
C ASP A 55 3.57 -10.16 12.75
N GLU A 56 2.73 -9.49 13.54
CA GLU A 56 1.89 -8.39 13.04
C GLU A 56 2.71 -7.11 12.85
N ALA A 57 3.67 -6.83 13.72
CA ALA A 57 4.64 -5.76 13.51
C ALA A 57 5.41 -5.95 12.20
N ASP A 58 5.89 -7.17 11.93
CA ASP A 58 6.59 -7.50 10.68
C ASP A 58 5.69 -7.35 9.46
N ARG A 59 4.41 -7.70 9.59
CA ARG A 59 3.41 -7.45 8.53
C ARG A 59 3.25 -5.96 8.25
N HIS A 60 3.14 -5.12 9.26
CA HIS A 60 3.06 -3.67 9.09
C HIS A 60 4.35 -3.08 8.50
N ARG A 61 5.53 -3.54 8.91
CA ARG A 61 6.82 -3.12 8.31
C ARG A 61 6.92 -3.46 6.83
N LYS A 62 6.45 -4.65 6.41
CA LYS A 62 6.37 -5.02 4.98
C LYS A 62 5.43 -4.09 4.21
N LEU A 63 4.31 -3.69 4.81
CA LEU A 63 3.41 -2.68 4.23
C LEU A 63 4.10 -1.32 4.09
N ILE A 64 4.82 -0.85 5.10
CA ILE A 64 5.58 0.42 5.05
C ILE A 64 6.58 0.40 3.89
N ALA A 65 7.38 -0.66 3.75
CA ALA A 65 8.35 -0.77 2.67
C ALA A 65 7.69 -0.73 1.27
N ARG A 66 6.48 -1.31 1.16
CA ARG A 66 5.68 -1.24 -0.06
C ARG A 66 5.20 0.18 -0.34
N LEU A 67 4.67 0.87 0.68
CA LEU A 67 4.19 2.24 0.55
C LEU A 67 5.33 3.18 0.17
N ASP A 68 6.53 3.00 0.75
CA ASP A 68 7.73 3.74 0.38
C ASP A 68 8.06 3.59 -1.11
N THR A 69 7.97 2.36 -1.64
CA THR A 69 8.16 2.08 -3.07
C THR A 69 7.12 2.81 -3.94
N LEU A 70 5.85 2.77 -3.55
CA LEU A 70 4.76 3.42 -4.29
C LEU A 70 4.86 4.95 -4.24
N ILE A 71 5.26 5.53 -3.11
CA ILE A 71 5.48 6.96 -2.94
C ILE A 71 6.62 7.41 -3.85
N ALA A 72 7.75 6.69 -3.84
CA ALA A 72 8.90 7.00 -4.70
C ALA A 72 8.56 6.94 -6.19
N GLN A 73 7.72 5.97 -6.60
CA GLN A 73 7.25 5.85 -7.99
C GLN A 73 6.23 6.92 -8.39
N SER A 74 5.51 7.49 -7.42
CA SER A 74 4.45 8.50 -7.66
C SER A 74 4.97 9.93 -7.59
N ALA A 75 6.16 10.16 -7.02
CA ALA A 75 6.77 11.47 -6.93
C ALA A 75 7.21 11.95 -8.33
N PRO A 76 6.96 13.22 -8.69
CA PRO A 76 7.50 13.79 -9.92
C PRO A 76 9.04 13.81 -9.87
N ALA A 77 9.67 13.62 -11.03
CA ALA A 77 11.12 13.64 -11.22
C ALA A 77 11.73 15.01 -10.94
#